data_AF-A0A1I7U353-F1
#
_entry.id   AF-A0A1I7U353-F1
#
_cell.length_a   1.000
_cell.length_b   1.000
_cell.length_c   1.000
_cell.angle_alpha   90.00
_cell.angle_beta   90.00
_cell.angle_gamma   90.00
#
_symmetry.space_group_name_H-M   'P 1'
#
loop_
_entity.id
_entity.type
_entity.pdbx_description
1 polymer ?
#
loop_
_entity_poly.entity_id
_entity_poly.type
_entity_poly.pdbx_seq_one_letter_code
_entity_poly.pdbx_strand_id
1 'polypeptide(L)'
;MKKLYFLSLLINFLLATVQNGGWTTEEKDVVPQNKKCNIERHDARELTQKEFLKRYAYSEPVIIYNVNNEEFKTLTEKSEMLSTWRDVGVTLNSANTYSYTRVPTTFGKYIEEK
;
A
#
# COMPACT_ATOMS: atom_id res chain seq x y z
N MET A 1 45.91 27.06 28.20
CA MET A 1 45.52 26.55 26.86
C MET A 1 44.77 25.23 27.05
N LYS A 2 43.43 25.26 27.17
CA LYS A 2 42.61 24.04 27.27
C LYS A 2 41.98 23.79 25.89
N LYS A 3 42.42 22.72 25.21
CA LYS A 3 41.82 22.27 23.95
C LYS A 3 40.45 21.68 24.25
N LEU A 4 39.40 22.31 23.74
CA LEU A 4 38.04 21.80 23.74
C LEU A 4 37.93 20.77 22.60
N TYR A 5 37.82 19.49 22.92
CA TYR A 5 37.53 18.45 21.91
C TYR A 5 36.03 18.46 21.64
N PHE A 6 35.64 18.89 20.44
CA PHE A 6 34.28 18.83 19.96
C PHE A 6 34.01 17.40 19.47
N LEU A 7 33.36 16.59 20.29
CA LEU A 7 32.93 15.24 19.90
C LEU A 7 31.69 15.39 19.01
N SER A 8 31.90 15.39 17.70
CA SER A 8 30.84 15.29 16.70
C SER A 8 30.17 13.92 16.82
N LEU A 9 29.07 13.84 17.57
CA LEU A 9 28.14 12.72 17.46
C LEU A 9 27.46 12.80 16.09
N LEU A 10 27.95 11.99 15.14
CA LEU A 10 27.18 11.62 13.95
C LEU A 10 25.99 10.79 14.44
N ILE A 11 24.88 11.47 14.72
CA ILE A 11 23.58 10.83 14.85
C ILE A 11 23.24 10.35 13.44
N ASN A 12 23.60 9.10 13.15
CA ASN A 12 23.02 8.36 12.04
C ASN A 12 21.52 8.25 12.33
N PHE A 13 20.75 9.25 11.87
CA PHE A 13 19.33 9.07 11.66
C PHE A 13 19.21 7.98 10.60
N LEU A 14 19.12 6.73 11.05
CA LEU A 14 18.52 5.67 10.28
C LEU A 14 17.06 6.10 10.09
N LEU A 15 16.79 6.94 9.09
CA LEU A 15 15.44 7.03 8.56
C LEU A 15 15.10 5.59 8.19
N ALA A 16 14.22 4.98 8.96
CA ALA A 16 13.56 3.76 8.54
C ALA A 16 12.85 4.13 7.23
N THR A 17 13.54 3.91 6.11
CA THR A 17 12.95 4.03 4.79
C THR A 17 11.79 3.04 4.81
N VAL A 18 10.57 3.55 4.71
CA VAL A 18 9.39 2.69 4.64
C VAL A 18 9.56 1.87 3.37
N GLN A 19 9.99 0.62 3.51
CA GLN A 19 10.14 -0.29 2.39
C GLN A 19 8.73 -0.74 2.01
N ASN A 20 8.14 -0.05 1.03
CA ASN A 20 6.83 -0.38 0.47
C ASN A 20 6.92 -1.60 -0.48
N GLY A 21 7.68 -2.65 -0.11
CA GLY A 21 7.90 -3.82 -0.97
C GLY A 21 8.50 -3.50 -2.34
N GLY A 22 9.29 -2.42 -2.46
CA GLY A 22 9.84 -1.95 -3.74
C GLY A 22 8.87 -1.14 -4.62
N TRP A 23 7.65 -0.87 -4.16
CA TRP A 23 6.71 0.03 -4.82
C TRP A 23 7.03 1.49 -4.54
N THR A 24 6.78 2.34 -5.54
CA THR A 24 6.95 3.80 -5.43
C THR A 24 5.73 4.50 -6.00
N THR A 25 5.38 5.63 -5.41
CA THR A 25 4.34 6.54 -5.89
C THR A 25 5.00 7.89 -6.10
N GLU A 26 4.86 8.45 -7.31
CA GLU A 26 5.39 9.78 -7.59
C GLU A 26 4.55 10.82 -6.84
N GLU A 27 5.17 11.91 -6.38
CA GLU A 27 4.51 12.91 -5.54
C GLU A 27 3.24 13.49 -6.20
N LYS A 28 3.30 13.69 -7.53
CA LYS A 28 2.16 14.16 -8.34
C LYS A 28 0.95 13.21 -8.33
N ASP A 29 1.19 11.92 -8.05
CA ASP A 29 0.16 10.86 -8.07
C ASP A 29 -0.37 10.56 -6.65
N VAL A 30 0.20 11.20 -5.61
CA VAL A 30 -0.30 11.10 -4.24
C VAL A 30 -1.65 11.78 -4.16
N VAL A 31 -2.70 11.02 -3.83
CA VAL A 31 -4.06 11.55 -3.71
C VAL A 31 -4.15 12.52 -2.53
N PRO A 32 -4.50 13.79 -2.76
CA PRO A 32 -4.62 14.78 -1.68
C PRO A 32 -5.80 14.45 -0.77
N GLN A 33 -5.57 14.43 0.54
CA GLN A 33 -6.62 14.20 1.53
C GLN A 33 -7.42 15.49 1.77
N ASN A 34 -8.40 15.75 0.90
CA ASN A 34 -9.21 16.97 0.97
C ASN A 34 -10.20 16.99 2.15
N LYS A 35 -10.55 15.83 2.73
CA LYS A 35 -11.42 15.68 3.92
C LYS A 35 -11.00 14.46 4.74
N LYS A 36 -11.20 14.50 6.06
CA LYS A 36 -11.03 13.32 6.92
C LYS A 36 -12.06 12.26 6.54
N CYS A 37 -11.61 11.02 6.35
CA CYS A 37 -12.49 9.87 6.16
C CYS A 37 -13.47 9.75 7.34
N ASN A 38 -14.76 9.56 7.05
CA ASN A 38 -15.83 9.43 8.04
C ASN A 38 -16.25 7.97 8.29
N ILE A 39 -15.60 6.99 7.64
CA ILE A 39 -15.86 5.56 7.86
C ILE A 39 -15.24 5.15 9.20
N GLU A 40 -16.01 4.42 10.01
CA GLU A 40 -15.55 3.87 11.28
C GLU A 40 -14.33 2.96 11.08
N ARG A 41 -13.38 3.03 12.02
CA ARG A 41 -12.19 2.17 12.04
C ARG A 41 -12.26 1.27 13.26
N HIS A 42 -12.11 -0.03 13.07
CA HIS A 42 -12.19 -1.02 14.15
C HIS A 42 -10.91 -1.88 14.20
N ASP A 43 -10.33 -2.04 15.39
CA ASP A 43 -9.17 -2.93 15.57
C ASP A 43 -9.60 -4.39 15.39
N ALA A 44 -8.87 -5.14 14.56
CA ALA A 44 -9.14 -6.54 14.29
C ALA A 44 -9.11 -7.42 15.55
N ARG A 45 -8.29 -7.04 16.55
CA ARG A 45 -8.15 -7.79 17.81
C ARG A 45 -9.39 -7.72 18.70
N GLU A 46 -10.21 -6.70 18.48
CA GLU A 46 -11.43 -6.43 19.26
C GLU A 46 -12.71 -6.80 18.50
N LEU A 47 -12.60 -7.03 17.18
CA LEU A 47 -13.74 -7.32 16.32
C LEU A 47 -14.02 -8.82 16.24
N THR A 48 -15.04 -9.28 16.93
CA THR A 48 -15.49 -10.68 16.80
C THR A 48 -16.25 -10.90 15.48
N GLN A 49 -16.20 -12.12 14.94
CA GLN A 49 -16.99 -12.49 13.75
C GLN A 49 -18.50 -12.26 13.97
N LYS A 50 -19.01 -12.56 15.17
CA LYS A 50 -20.43 -12.35 15.51
C LYS A 50 -20.81 -10.88 15.42
N GLU A 51 -19.98 -10.00 15.95
CA GLU A 51 -20.23 -8.55 15.87
C GLU A 51 -20.14 -8.06 14.43
N PHE A 52 -19.13 -8.52 13.69
CA PHE A 52 -18.99 -8.18 12.28
C PHE A 52 -20.21 -8.55 11.45
N LEU A 53 -20.71 -9.78 11.60
CA LEU A 53 -21.88 -10.26 10.87
C LEU A 53 -23.16 -9.51 11.26
N LYS A 54 -23.30 -9.15 12.54
CA LYS A 54 -24.50 -8.46 13.04
C LYS A 54 -24.54 -6.98 12.60
N ARG A 55 -23.41 -6.29 12.68
CA ARG A 55 -23.34 -4.84 12.52
C ARG A 55 -22.88 -4.40 11.14
N TYR A 56 -21.78 -4.96 10.64
CA TYR A 56 -21.08 -4.39 9.48
C TYR A 56 -21.36 -5.11 8.16
N ALA A 57 -21.41 -6.45 8.15
CA ALA A 57 -21.36 -7.26 6.92
C ALA A 57 -22.38 -6.87 5.82
N TYR A 58 -23.54 -6.35 6.21
CA TYR A 58 -24.63 -6.03 5.28
C TYR A 58 -25.23 -4.62 5.45
N SER A 59 -24.79 -3.85 6.45
CA SER A 59 -25.53 -2.64 6.88
C SER A 59 -24.70 -1.37 6.79
N GLU A 60 -23.41 -1.41 7.16
CA GLU A 60 -22.58 -0.21 7.19
C GLU A 60 -21.09 -0.51 6.93
N PRO A 61 -20.35 0.41 6.28
CA PRO A 61 -18.94 0.21 5.99
C PRO A 61 -18.08 0.34 7.25
N VAL A 62 -17.02 -0.46 7.33
CA VAL A 62 -16.00 -0.41 8.38
C VAL A 62 -14.62 -0.62 7.79
N ILE A 63 -13.62 0.11 8.30
CA ILE A 63 -12.21 -0.13 8.01
C ILE A 63 -11.63 -0.95 9.15
N ILE A 64 -11.30 -2.21 8.89
CA ILE A 64 -10.65 -3.08 9.88
C ILE A 64 -9.14 -2.89 9.75
N TYR A 65 -8.46 -2.61 10.87
CA TYR A 65 -7.01 -2.40 10.91
C TYR A 65 -6.34 -3.32 11.94
N ASN A 66 -5.00 -3.42 11.89
CA ASN A 66 -4.21 -4.37 12.68
C ASN A 66 -4.52 -5.86 12.36
N VAL A 67 -4.96 -6.14 11.13
CA VAL A 67 -5.06 -7.51 10.61
C VAL A 67 -3.65 -8.03 10.33
N ASN A 68 -3.34 -9.26 10.75
CA ASN A 68 -2.09 -9.92 10.34
C ASN A 68 -2.13 -10.17 8.83
N ASN A 69 -1.23 -9.52 8.11
CA ASN A 69 -1.17 -9.56 6.65
C ASN A 69 0.28 -9.78 6.15
N GLU A 70 1.15 -10.37 6.96
CA GLU A 70 2.58 -10.49 6.64
C GLU A 70 2.83 -11.35 5.40
N GLU A 71 2.15 -12.50 5.27
CA GLU A 71 2.28 -13.37 4.09
C GLU A 71 1.86 -12.63 2.81
N PHE A 72 0.70 -11.98 2.82
CA PHE A 72 0.22 -11.21 1.67
C PHE A 72 1.18 -10.08 1.34
N LYS A 73 1.71 -9.37 2.35
CA LYS A 73 2.68 -8.29 2.16
C LYS A 73 3.93 -8.80 1.44
N THR A 74 4.49 -9.94 1.87
CA THR A 74 5.63 -10.57 1.20
C THR A 74 5.30 -10.99 -0.23
N LEU A 75 4.17 -11.65 -0.46
CA LEU A 75 3.74 -12.10 -1.79
C LEU A 75 3.43 -10.95 -2.75
N THR A 76 3.18 -9.75 -2.23
CA THR A 76 2.84 -8.55 -3.02
C THR A 76 3.98 -7.54 -3.12
N GLU A 77 5.20 -7.91 -2.71
CA GLU A 77 6.38 -7.11 -3.03
C GLU A 77 6.62 -7.12 -4.54
N LYS A 78 7.10 -5.98 -5.07
CA LYS A 78 7.29 -5.77 -6.51
C LYS A 78 8.16 -6.85 -7.14
N SER A 79 9.26 -7.24 -6.50
CA SER A 79 10.14 -8.29 -7.00
C SER A 79 9.48 -9.66 -7.01
N GLU A 80 8.71 -9.99 -5.98
CA GLU A 80 8.00 -11.27 -5.88
C GLU A 80 6.90 -11.37 -6.94
N MET A 81 6.09 -10.33 -7.08
CA MET A 81 5.06 -10.26 -8.12
C MET A 81 5.65 -10.32 -9.54
N LEU A 82 6.77 -9.64 -9.80
CA LEU A 82 7.44 -9.70 -11.10
C LEU A 82 8.15 -11.04 -11.35
N SER A 83 8.64 -11.71 -10.31
CA SER A 83 9.21 -13.06 -10.44
C SER A 83 8.12 -14.06 -10.86
N THR A 84 6.97 -14.00 -10.19
CA THR A 84 5.93 -15.02 -10.32
C THR A 84 4.94 -14.72 -11.45
N TRP A 85 4.63 -13.45 -11.72
CA TRP A 85 3.53 -13.06 -12.63
C TRP A 85 3.92 -12.25 -13.86
N ARG A 86 5.21 -11.96 -14.08
CA ARG A 86 5.66 -11.10 -15.20
C ARG A 86 5.00 -11.42 -16.55
N ASP A 87 4.92 -12.68 -16.92
CA ASP A 87 4.41 -13.12 -18.23
C ASP A 87 2.90 -13.42 -18.22
N VAL A 88 2.21 -13.25 -17.09
CA VAL A 88 0.77 -13.45 -16.98
C VAL A 88 0.04 -12.36 -17.77
N GLY A 89 -0.84 -12.79 -18.67
CA GLY A 89 -1.70 -11.90 -19.44
C GLY A 89 -2.70 -11.15 -18.56
N VAL A 90 -2.75 -9.83 -18.68
CA VAL A 90 -3.70 -8.95 -17.99
C VAL A 90 -4.41 -8.05 -19.00
N THR A 91 -5.61 -7.57 -18.65
CA THR A 91 -6.36 -6.61 -19.49
C THR A 91 -6.57 -5.32 -18.72
N LEU A 92 -5.99 -4.23 -19.22
CA LEU A 92 -6.14 -2.90 -18.63
C LEU A 92 -7.47 -2.29 -19.08
N ASN A 93 -8.18 -1.66 -18.13
CA ASN A 93 -9.41 -0.94 -18.39
C ASN A 93 -9.28 0.49 -17.86
N SER A 94 -9.76 1.48 -18.62
CA SER A 94 -9.96 2.83 -18.13
C SER A 94 -11.17 2.91 -17.19
N ALA A 95 -11.00 3.55 -16.03
CA ALA A 95 -12.07 3.78 -15.06
C ALA A 95 -12.87 5.08 -15.32
N ASN A 96 -12.56 5.79 -16.41
CA ASN A 96 -13.18 7.04 -16.81
C ASN A 96 -14.41 6.77 -17.70
N THR A 97 -15.49 7.49 -17.42
CA THR A 97 -16.89 7.22 -17.80
C THR A 97 -17.23 7.22 -19.30
N TYR A 98 -16.25 7.36 -20.20
CA TYR A 98 -16.50 7.54 -21.63
C TYR A 98 -15.60 6.71 -22.58
N SER A 99 -14.71 5.84 -22.07
CA SER A 99 -14.04 4.86 -22.93
C SER A 99 -13.84 3.53 -22.21
N TYR A 100 -14.34 2.46 -22.82
CA TYR A 100 -14.17 1.07 -22.39
C TYR A 100 -13.05 0.38 -23.17
N THR A 101 -11.98 1.11 -23.50
CA THR A 101 -10.88 0.51 -24.26
C THR A 101 -10.18 -0.51 -23.38
N ARG A 102 -10.31 -1.78 -23.77
CA ARG A 102 -9.64 -2.91 -23.12
C ARG A 102 -8.31 -3.12 -23.82
N VAL A 103 -7.21 -2.97 -23.09
CA VAL A 103 -5.86 -3.14 -23.65
C VAL A 103 -5.25 -4.42 -23.08
N PRO A 104 -5.12 -5.50 -23.88
CA PRO A 104 -4.41 -6.70 -23.46
C PRO A 104 -2.91 -6.42 -23.37
N THR A 105 -2.26 -6.93 -22.33
CA THR A 105 -0.82 -6.81 -22.07
C THR A 105 -0.36 -7.94 -21.14
N THR A 106 0.87 -7.92 -20.64
CA THR A 106 1.34 -8.75 -19.53
C THR A 106 1.52 -7.92 -18.26
N PHE A 107 1.50 -8.56 -17.08
CA PHE A 107 1.72 -7.86 -15.83
C PHE A 107 3.08 -7.14 -15.80
N GLY A 108 4.15 -7.79 -16.24
CA GLY A 108 5.48 -7.19 -16.31
C GLY A 108 5.51 -5.94 -17.19
N LYS A 109 4.91 -6.04 -18.39
CA LYS A 109 4.81 -4.93 -19.33
C LYS A 109 4.04 -3.74 -18.71
N TYR A 110 2.93 -3.99 -18.02
CA TYR A 110 2.17 -2.94 -17.32
C TYR A 110 2.96 -2.22 -16.23
N ILE A 111 3.84 -2.92 -15.51
CA ILE A 111 4.63 -2.32 -14.41
C ILE A 111 5.88 -1.58 -14.92
N GLU A 112 6.48 -2.06 -16.01
CA GLU A 112 7.77 -1.56 -16.51
C GLU A 112 7.63 -0.47 -17.59
N GLU A 113 6.53 -0.47 -18.35
CA GLU A 113 6.21 0.59 -19.32
C GLU A 113 5.42 1.70 -18.63
N LYS A 114 6.13 2.71 -18.12
CA LYS A 114 5.56 3.96 -17.61
C LYS A 114 5.31 4.98 -18.72
#